data_AF-A0AAW1QZP6-F1
#
_entry.id   AF-A0AAW1QZP6-F1
#
_cell.length_a   1.000
_cell.length_b   1.000
_cell.length_c   1.000
_cell.angle_alpha   90.00
_cell.angle_beta   90.00
_cell.angle_gamma   90.00
#
_symmetry.space_group_name_H-M   'P 1'
#
loop_
_entity.id
_entity.type
_entity.pdbx_description
1 polymer ?
#
loop_
_entity_poly.entity_id
_entity_poly.type
_entity_poly.pdbx_seq_one_letter_code
_entity_poly.pdbx_strand_id
1 'polypeptide(L)'
;MGAAASEAQRREDELEATRAAAAALDAAAAAARERAAEAQAEAAALKEAYRDARSEAEAAAAELDALRASHAELQRDKDLSAQQARSAEAGNVRMRLEKAERAIEAERAAVRELQRQLAAATQGAAGAGRPAEGVAAAGAAAAAQAAAAAAQKEAAAAVAALDAQKRLAHGLQMRLAEALAAGERLRAAEAEAKQQRAAAEEAASRLEELQLATRAAAERERAADQVSMDLRAQNQALRTAMDRLLAANAELTDKVNAAAARAAAAPPSAPTRVLPGGLHVTERELELLALAEEVERLGGAD
;
A
#
# COMPACT_ATOMS: atom_id res chain seq x y z
N MET A 1 -53.36 28.30 -67.53
CA MET A 1 -52.08 28.89 -67.08
C MET A 1 -51.86 28.85 -65.56
N GLY A 2 -52.88 28.65 -64.71
CA GLY A 2 -52.69 28.67 -63.24
C GLY A 2 -51.95 27.47 -62.61
N ALA A 3 -52.06 26.27 -63.18
CA ALA A 3 -51.44 25.06 -62.59
C ALA A 3 -49.90 25.07 -62.65
N ALA A 4 -49.33 25.48 -63.79
CA ALA A 4 -47.87 25.56 -63.97
C ALA A 4 -47.22 26.62 -63.07
N ALA A 5 -47.90 27.75 -62.83
CA ALA A 5 -47.43 28.77 -61.88
C ALA A 5 -47.46 28.27 -60.43
N SER A 6 -48.47 27.49 -60.04
CA SER A 6 -48.54 26.89 -58.70
C SER A 6 -47.48 25.82 -58.46
N GLU A 7 -47.10 25.08 -59.52
CA GLU A 7 -46.08 24.04 -59.44
C GLU A 7 -44.67 24.65 -59.39
N ALA A 8 -44.43 25.75 -60.12
CA ALA A 8 -43.20 26.52 -60.02
C ALA A 8 -43.00 27.11 -58.61
N GLN A 9 -44.06 27.69 -58.03
CA GLN A 9 -44.02 28.23 -56.66
C GLN A 9 -43.70 27.14 -55.63
N ARG A 10 -44.35 25.97 -55.72
CA ARG A 10 -44.07 24.85 -54.79
C ARG A 10 -42.62 24.37 -54.89
N ARG A 11 -42.04 24.31 -56.09
CA ARG A 11 -40.64 23.93 -56.28
C ARG A 11 -39.68 24.99 -55.71
N GLU A 12 -40.03 26.26 -55.82
CA GLU A 12 -39.26 27.35 -55.22
C GLU A 12 -39.31 27.28 -53.69
N ASP A 13 -40.49 27.08 -53.11
CA ASP A 13 -40.67 26.88 -51.66
C ASP A 13 -39.91 25.63 -51.16
N GLU A 14 -39.91 24.53 -51.91
CA GLU A 14 -39.13 23.32 -51.60
C GLU A 14 -37.60 23.58 -51.68
N LEU A 15 -37.14 24.36 -52.66
CA LEU A 15 -35.73 24.74 -52.77
C LEU A 15 -35.31 25.70 -51.65
N GLU A 16 -36.17 26.61 -51.23
CA GLU A 16 -35.91 27.45 -50.05
C GLU A 16 -35.88 26.64 -48.76
N ALA A 17 -36.81 25.69 -48.60
CA ALA A 17 -36.84 24.80 -47.44
C ALA A 17 -35.58 23.91 -47.35
N THR A 18 -35.11 23.38 -48.48
CA THR A 18 -33.87 22.58 -48.54
C THR A 18 -32.63 23.43 -48.27
N ARG A 19 -32.55 24.67 -48.77
CA ARG A 19 -31.47 25.60 -48.44
C ARG A 19 -31.45 25.97 -46.96
N ALA A 20 -32.62 26.22 -46.36
CA ALA A 20 -32.75 26.49 -44.94
C ALA A 20 -32.34 25.28 -44.09
N ALA A 21 -32.72 24.06 -44.50
CA ALA A 21 -32.30 22.82 -43.85
C ALA A 21 -30.79 22.60 -43.94
N ALA A 22 -30.18 22.86 -45.10
CA ALA A 22 -28.73 22.79 -45.29
C ALA A 22 -27.99 23.80 -44.40
N ALA A 23 -28.44 25.05 -44.35
CA ALA A 23 -27.86 26.08 -43.48
C ALA A 23 -27.99 25.72 -41.99
N ALA A 24 -29.11 25.13 -41.57
CA ALA A 24 -29.31 24.66 -40.21
C ALA A 24 -28.36 23.49 -39.86
N LEU A 25 -28.13 22.56 -40.79
CA LEU A 25 -27.16 21.47 -40.62
C LEU A 25 -25.73 21.98 -40.52
N ASP A 26 -25.35 22.95 -41.35
CA ASP A 26 -24.02 23.58 -41.29
C ASP A 26 -23.80 24.32 -39.96
N ALA A 27 -24.81 25.07 -39.49
CA ALA A 27 -24.77 25.72 -38.19
C ALA A 27 -24.66 24.71 -37.03
N ALA A 28 -25.40 23.61 -37.09
CA ALA A 28 -25.31 22.53 -36.10
C ALA A 28 -23.93 21.84 -36.13
N ALA A 29 -23.36 21.63 -37.31
CA ALA A 29 -22.02 21.07 -37.46
C ALA A 29 -20.93 22.02 -36.92
N ALA A 30 -21.08 23.33 -37.14
CA ALA A 30 -20.17 24.33 -36.57
C ALA A 30 -20.23 24.34 -35.03
N ALA A 31 -21.43 24.37 -34.45
CA ALA A 31 -21.62 24.29 -32.99
C ALA A 31 -21.07 22.97 -32.40
N ALA A 32 -21.21 21.85 -33.11
CA ALA A 32 -20.64 20.58 -32.69
C ALA A 32 -19.09 20.60 -32.69
N ARG A 33 -18.47 21.26 -33.69
CA ARG A 33 -17.00 21.42 -33.75
C ARG A 33 -16.49 22.33 -32.63
N GLU A 34 -17.21 23.40 -32.31
CA GLU A 34 -16.87 24.30 -31.20
C GLU A 34 -16.91 23.57 -29.86
N ARG A 35 -18.00 22.84 -29.56
CA ARG A 35 -18.08 22.00 -28.35
C ARG A 35 -16.99 20.92 -28.29
N ALA A 36 -16.64 20.33 -29.44
CA ALA A 36 -15.56 19.36 -29.50
C ALA A 36 -14.19 19.99 -29.21
N ALA A 37 -13.96 21.22 -29.67
CA ALA A 37 -12.73 21.96 -29.39
C ALA A 37 -12.64 22.37 -27.90
N GLU A 38 -13.75 22.83 -27.32
CA GLU A 38 -13.85 23.12 -25.88
C GLU A 38 -13.57 21.87 -25.04
N ALA A 39 -14.21 20.74 -25.35
CA ALA A 39 -13.97 19.47 -24.66
C ALA A 39 -12.51 18.99 -24.80
N GLN A 40 -11.87 19.23 -25.94
CA GLN A 40 -10.45 18.92 -26.13
C GLN A 40 -9.54 19.83 -25.29
N ALA A 41 -9.86 21.13 -25.19
CA ALA A 41 -9.13 22.07 -24.35
C ALA A 41 -9.27 21.72 -22.86
N GLU A 42 -10.48 21.39 -22.40
CA GLU A 42 -10.72 20.92 -21.03
C GLU A 42 -9.95 19.62 -20.75
N ALA A 43 -9.98 18.65 -21.67
CA ALA A 43 -9.22 17.41 -21.52
C ALA A 43 -7.70 17.64 -21.49
N ALA A 44 -7.20 18.63 -22.22
CA ALA A 44 -5.78 19.01 -22.18
C ALA A 44 -5.41 19.66 -20.84
N ALA A 45 -6.24 20.58 -20.34
CA ALA A 45 -6.04 21.23 -19.04
C ALA A 45 -6.08 20.21 -17.89
N LEU A 46 -7.00 19.25 -17.92
CA LEU A 46 -7.06 18.17 -16.93
C LEU A 46 -5.83 17.27 -16.97
N LYS A 47 -5.27 16.99 -18.16
CA LYS A 47 -4.02 16.22 -18.29
C LYS A 47 -2.83 16.97 -17.71
N GLU A 48 -2.77 18.28 -17.90
CA GLU A 48 -1.71 19.13 -17.34
C GLU A 48 -1.82 19.18 -15.81
N ALA A 49 -3.00 19.49 -15.26
CA ALA A 49 -3.25 19.48 -13.82
C ALA A 49 -2.92 18.12 -13.18
N TYR A 50 -3.24 17.00 -13.85
CA TYR A 50 -2.87 15.67 -13.38
C TYR A 50 -1.36 15.44 -13.36
N ARG A 51 -0.62 15.94 -14.36
CA ARG A 51 0.85 15.85 -14.38
C ARG A 51 1.48 16.65 -13.25
N ASP A 52 0.98 17.86 -13.01
CA ASP A 52 1.48 18.72 -11.93
C ASP A 52 1.22 18.05 -10.57
N ALA A 53 -0.01 17.62 -10.32
CA ALA A 53 -0.37 16.91 -9.09
C ALA A 53 0.45 15.61 -8.89
N ARG A 54 0.75 14.90 -9.97
CA ARG A 54 1.62 13.71 -9.91
C ARG A 54 3.05 14.09 -9.54
N SER A 55 3.59 15.16 -10.12
CA SER A 55 4.95 15.63 -9.81
C SER A 55 5.10 16.10 -8.35
N GLU A 56 4.08 16.79 -7.82
CA GLU A 56 4.01 17.18 -6.42
C GLU A 56 3.92 15.96 -5.50
N ALA A 57 3.13 14.96 -5.88
CA ALA A 57 3.03 13.71 -5.12
C ALA A 57 4.37 12.92 -5.12
N GLU A 58 5.07 12.89 -6.25
CA GLU A 58 6.40 12.28 -6.36
C GLU A 58 7.45 13.02 -5.52
N ALA A 59 7.42 14.36 -5.48
CA ALA A 59 8.27 15.18 -4.62
C ALA A 59 7.99 14.93 -3.13
N ALA A 60 6.71 14.92 -2.72
CA ALA A 60 6.31 14.64 -1.34
C ALA A 60 6.71 13.22 -0.90
N ALA A 61 6.61 12.24 -1.80
CA ALA A 61 7.07 10.87 -1.53
C ALA A 61 8.60 10.83 -1.28
N ALA A 62 9.39 11.56 -2.08
CA ALA A 62 10.83 11.65 -1.90
C ALA A 62 11.21 12.33 -0.57
N GLU A 63 10.50 13.38 -0.16
CA GLU A 63 10.70 14.03 1.15
C GLU A 63 10.38 13.10 2.32
N LEU A 64 9.29 12.33 2.22
CA LEU A 64 8.92 11.34 3.24
C LEU A 64 9.98 10.25 3.39
N ASP A 65 10.54 9.76 2.28
CA ASP A 65 11.60 8.76 2.32
C ASP A 65 12.91 9.34 2.88
N ALA A 66 13.25 10.59 2.58
CA ALA A 66 14.37 11.30 3.19
C ALA A 66 14.20 11.46 4.71
N LEU A 67 13.00 11.82 5.17
CA LEU A 67 12.69 11.93 6.60
C LEU A 67 12.77 10.57 7.31
N ARG A 68 12.27 9.50 6.68
CA ARG A 68 12.39 8.14 7.20
C ARG A 68 13.85 7.69 7.33
N ALA A 69 14.68 8.00 6.33
CA ALA A 69 16.11 7.72 6.37
C ALA A 69 16.79 8.49 7.52
N SER A 70 16.54 9.79 7.65
CA SER A 70 17.08 10.62 8.75
C SER A 70 16.64 10.12 10.13
N HIS A 71 15.37 9.75 10.28
CA HIS A 71 14.87 9.17 11.53
C HIS A 71 15.55 7.82 11.85
N ALA A 72 15.78 6.98 10.84
CA ALA A 72 16.49 5.71 11.03
C ALA A 72 17.95 5.92 11.44
N GLU A 73 18.63 6.93 10.90
CA GLU A 73 20.00 7.31 11.31
C GLU A 73 20.02 7.82 12.75
N LEU A 74 19.15 8.76 13.11
CA LEU A 74 19.03 9.27 14.48
C LEU A 74 18.75 8.15 15.49
N GLN A 75 17.91 7.18 15.11
CA GLN A 75 17.63 6.02 15.95
C GLN A 75 18.85 5.13 16.13
N ARG A 76 19.62 4.87 15.07
CA ARG A 76 20.89 4.12 15.15
C ARG A 76 21.91 4.82 16.04
N ASP A 77 22.05 6.14 15.90
CA ASP A 77 22.98 6.94 16.71
C ASP A 77 22.59 6.92 18.19
N LYS A 78 21.29 7.03 18.49
CA LYS A 78 20.75 6.92 19.84
C LYS A 78 21.04 5.53 20.44
N ASP A 79 20.82 4.48 19.67
CA ASP A 79 21.05 3.10 20.13
C ASP A 79 22.55 2.83 20.36
N LEU A 80 23.41 3.30 19.45
CA LEU A 80 24.88 3.27 19.60
C LEU A 80 25.35 4.04 20.83
N SER A 81 24.84 5.25 21.05
CA SER A 81 25.17 6.08 22.22
C SER A 81 24.73 5.40 23.52
N ALA A 82 23.52 4.83 23.55
CA ALA A 82 23.03 4.08 24.70
C ALA A 82 23.87 2.82 24.97
N GLN A 83 24.30 2.11 23.92
CA GLN A 83 25.18 0.94 24.05
C GLN A 83 26.57 1.33 24.58
N GLN A 84 27.15 2.44 24.10
CA GLN A 84 28.42 2.97 24.57
C GLN A 84 28.34 3.43 26.04
N ALA A 85 27.28 4.12 26.44
CA ALA A 85 27.07 4.53 27.83
C ALA A 85 26.98 3.31 28.76
N ARG A 86 26.20 2.29 28.38
CA ARG A 86 26.07 1.04 29.16
C ARG A 86 27.38 0.27 29.25
N SER A 87 28.17 0.19 28.17
CA SER A 87 29.45 -0.51 28.18
C SER A 87 30.48 0.22 29.05
N ALA A 88 30.51 1.55 29.01
CA ALA A 88 31.34 2.38 29.88
C ALA A 88 30.95 2.24 31.35
N GLU A 89 29.65 2.26 31.67
CA GLU A 89 29.15 2.01 33.02
C GLU A 89 29.52 0.61 33.53
N ALA A 90 29.33 -0.43 32.71
CA ALA A 90 29.71 -1.80 33.06
C ALA A 90 31.23 -1.92 33.31
N GLY A 91 32.06 -1.28 32.48
CA GLY A 91 33.51 -1.21 32.69
C GLY A 91 33.89 -0.53 34.00
N ASN A 92 33.26 0.62 34.30
CA ASN A 92 33.48 1.35 35.55
C ASN A 92 33.06 0.53 36.78
N VAL A 93 31.93 -0.18 36.71
CA VAL A 93 31.46 -1.05 37.80
C VAL A 93 32.43 -2.21 38.02
N ARG A 94 32.93 -2.85 36.94
CA ARG A 94 33.95 -3.91 37.04
C ARG A 94 35.24 -3.42 37.67
N MET A 95 35.78 -2.29 37.23
CA MET A 95 37.00 -1.71 37.84
C MET A 95 36.80 -1.37 39.32
N ARG A 96 35.62 -0.82 39.69
CA ARG A 96 35.30 -0.54 41.10
C ARG A 96 35.19 -1.81 41.93
N LEU A 97 34.66 -2.88 41.37
CA LEU A 97 34.61 -4.21 41.98
C LEU A 97 36.01 -4.77 42.21
N GLU A 98 36.86 -4.80 41.18
CA GLU A 98 38.25 -5.26 41.31
C GLU A 98 39.02 -4.45 42.36
N LYS A 99 38.83 -3.13 42.38
CA LYS A 99 39.45 -2.26 43.40
C LYS A 99 38.93 -2.58 44.80
N ALA A 100 37.63 -2.81 44.96
CA ALA A 100 37.03 -3.18 46.23
C ALA A 100 37.51 -4.56 46.71
N GLU A 101 37.65 -5.54 45.80
CA GLU A 101 38.16 -6.87 46.10
C GLU A 101 39.61 -6.82 46.58
N ARG A 102 40.48 -6.07 45.89
CA ARG A 102 41.87 -5.85 46.36
C ARG A 102 41.94 -5.16 47.71
N ALA A 103 41.05 -4.18 47.97
CA ALA A 103 40.97 -3.51 49.26
C ALA A 103 40.54 -4.49 50.38
N ILE A 104 39.54 -5.33 50.10
CA ILE A 104 39.08 -6.38 51.01
C ILE A 104 40.21 -7.38 51.32
N GLU A 105 41.00 -7.76 50.32
CA GLU A 105 42.16 -8.65 50.50
C GLU A 105 43.25 -8.00 51.37
N ALA A 106 43.55 -6.72 51.14
CA ALA A 106 44.51 -5.96 51.95
C ALA A 106 44.05 -5.84 53.41
N GLU A 107 42.77 -5.50 53.64
CA GLU A 107 42.18 -5.42 54.99
C GLU A 107 42.17 -6.79 55.68
N ARG A 108 41.88 -7.89 54.95
CA ARG A 108 42.00 -9.25 55.49
C ARG A 108 43.43 -9.57 55.91
N ALA A 109 44.44 -9.13 55.16
CA ALA A 109 45.83 -9.31 55.53
C ALA A 109 46.20 -8.50 56.78
N ALA A 110 45.75 -7.25 56.87
CA ALA A 110 45.94 -6.39 58.04
C ALA A 110 45.29 -6.96 59.30
N VAL A 111 44.05 -7.46 59.20
CA VAL A 111 43.36 -8.13 60.32
C VAL A 111 44.14 -9.36 60.80
N ARG A 112 44.66 -10.20 59.87
CA ARG A 112 45.48 -11.36 60.24
C ARG A 112 46.76 -10.95 60.95
N GLU A 113 47.39 -9.86 60.54
CA GLU A 113 48.62 -9.36 61.16
C GLU A 113 48.36 -8.77 62.56
N LEU A 114 47.31 -7.95 62.70
CA LEU A 114 46.87 -7.45 64.01
C LEU A 114 46.50 -8.60 64.97
N GLN A 115 45.87 -9.65 64.46
CA GLN A 115 45.59 -10.86 65.25
C GLN A 115 46.86 -11.57 65.73
N ARG A 116 47.91 -11.64 64.89
CA ARG A 116 49.22 -12.18 65.30
C ARG A 116 49.89 -11.31 66.36
N GLN A 117 49.87 -9.99 66.19
CA GLN A 117 50.43 -9.05 67.16
C GLN A 117 49.70 -9.12 68.51
N LEU A 118 48.37 -9.21 68.49
CA LEU A 118 47.55 -9.41 69.68
C LEU A 118 47.91 -10.74 70.38
N ALA A 119 48.06 -11.83 69.64
CA ALA A 119 48.51 -13.12 70.17
C ALA A 119 49.91 -13.05 70.79
N ALA A 120 50.85 -12.33 70.17
CA ALA A 120 52.19 -12.12 70.73
C ALA A 120 52.17 -11.25 72.00
N ALA A 121 51.40 -10.16 72.01
CA ALA A 121 51.26 -9.28 73.17
C ALA A 121 50.62 -10.00 74.37
N THR A 122 49.59 -10.81 74.12
CA THR A 122 48.94 -11.62 75.17
C THR A 122 49.85 -12.73 75.71
N GLN A 123 50.64 -13.39 74.87
CA GLN A 123 51.65 -14.36 75.31
C GLN A 123 52.78 -13.70 76.12
N GLY A 124 53.23 -12.51 75.72
CA GLY A 124 54.21 -11.72 76.47
C GLY A 124 53.70 -11.29 77.85
N ALA A 125 52.43 -10.87 77.95
CA ALA A 125 51.77 -10.56 79.21
C ALA A 125 51.64 -11.80 80.13
N ALA A 126 51.33 -12.98 79.56
CA ALA A 126 51.27 -14.23 80.31
C ALA A 126 52.67 -14.70 80.79
N GLY A 127 53.72 -14.46 80.02
CA GLY A 127 55.11 -14.76 80.39
C GLY A 127 55.68 -13.85 81.49
N ALA A 128 55.21 -12.61 81.57
CA ALA A 128 55.56 -11.64 82.62
C ALA A 128 54.89 -11.93 83.97
N GLY A 129 53.93 -12.85 84.03
CA GLY A 129 53.23 -13.27 85.25
C GLY A 129 54.04 -14.18 86.20
N ARG A 130 55.33 -14.41 85.94
CA ARG A 130 56.21 -15.02 86.96
C ARG A 130 56.45 -13.99 88.07
N PRO A 131 56.26 -14.35 89.36
CA PRO A 131 56.34 -13.40 90.45
C PRO A 131 57.78 -12.91 90.63
N ALA A 132 58.10 -11.78 90.01
CA ALA A 132 59.25 -10.97 90.39
C ALA A 132 58.73 -9.82 91.26
N GLU A 133 59.07 -9.87 92.55
CA GLU A 133 58.69 -8.90 93.56
C GLU A 133 59.25 -7.51 93.21
N GLY A 134 58.40 -6.58 92.78
CA GLY A 134 58.79 -5.19 92.58
C GLY A 134 57.75 -4.33 91.86
N VAL A 135 57.59 -3.08 92.31
CA VAL A 135 56.68 -2.06 91.75
C VAL A 135 56.90 -1.84 90.24
N ALA A 136 58.11 -2.09 89.73
CA ALA A 136 58.44 -2.04 88.31
C ALA A 136 57.74 -3.14 87.47
N ALA A 137 57.51 -4.33 88.04
CA ALA A 137 56.83 -5.43 87.36
C ALA A 137 55.32 -5.18 87.20
N ALA A 138 54.70 -4.52 88.19
CA ALA A 138 53.30 -4.09 88.11
C ALA A 138 53.08 -3.02 87.02
N GLY A 139 54.03 -2.08 86.87
CA GLY A 139 54.01 -1.09 85.79
C GLY A 139 54.15 -1.71 84.39
N ALA A 140 54.99 -2.72 84.24
CA ALA A 140 55.16 -3.45 82.98
C ALA A 140 53.91 -4.27 82.59
N ALA A 141 53.25 -4.90 83.56
CA ALA A 141 52.00 -5.62 83.34
C ALA A 141 50.86 -4.68 82.91
N ALA A 142 50.72 -3.51 83.56
CA ALA A 142 49.72 -2.51 83.19
C ALA A 142 49.96 -1.92 81.78
N ALA A 143 51.23 -1.68 81.42
CA ALA A 143 51.59 -1.23 80.08
C ALA A 143 51.28 -2.29 78.99
N ALA A 144 51.55 -3.57 79.27
CA ALA A 144 51.21 -4.67 78.37
C ALA A 144 49.68 -4.83 78.19
N GLN A 145 48.91 -4.62 79.27
CA GLN A 145 47.44 -4.66 79.22
C GLN A 145 46.87 -3.48 78.42
N ALA A 146 47.43 -2.28 78.56
CA ALA A 146 47.04 -1.10 77.77
C ALA A 146 47.37 -1.28 76.28
N ALA A 147 48.53 -1.85 75.96
CA ALA A 147 48.92 -2.18 74.58
C ALA A 147 48.00 -3.24 73.96
N ALA A 148 47.63 -4.28 74.72
CA ALA A 148 46.68 -5.29 74.26
C ALA A 148 45.27 -4.69 74.01
N ALA A 149 44.80 -3.80 74.88
CA ALA A 149 43.52 -3.11 74.69
C ALA A 149 43.52 -2.18 73.46
N ALA A 150 44.63 -1.48 73.20
CA ALA A 150 44.80 -0.66 72.00
C ALA A 150 44.79 -1.52 70.72
N ALA A 151 45.55 -2.61 70.69
CA ALA A 151 45.56 -3.56 69.57
C ALA A 151 44.18 -4.20 69.33
N GLN A 152 43.43 -4.48 70.40
CA GLN A 152 42.07 -5.03 70.30
C GLN A 152 41.08 -4.02 69.73
N LYS A 153 41.23 -2.73 70.08
CA LYS A 153 40.44 -1.63 69.51
C LYS A 153 40.75 -1.42 68.02
N GLU A 154 42.02 -1.47 67.62
CA GLU A 154 42.43 -1.38 66.22
C GLU A 154 41.94 -2.57 65.40
N ALA A 155 42.04 -3.79 65.94
CA ALA A 155 41.50 -4.98 65.28
C ALA A 155 39.98 -4.90 65.10
N ALA A 156 39.24 -4.40 66.09
CA ALA A 156 37.80 -4.19 65.98
C ALA A 156 37.44 -3.14 64.91
N ALA A 157 38.21 -2.05 64.81
CA ALA A 157 38.04 -1.04 63.77
C ALA A 157 38.30 -1.59 62.37
N ALA A 158 39.35 -2.41 62.20
CA ALA A 158 39.68 -3.06 60.92
C ALA A 158 38.59 -4.06 60.49
N VAL A 159 38.03 -4.84 61.44
CA VAL A 159 36.90 -5.74 61.15
C VAL A 159 35.66 -4.96 60.71
N ALA A 160 35.35 -3.83 61.37
CA ALA A 160 34.24 -2.98 60.98
C ALA A 160 34.43 -2.36 59.57
N ALA A 161 35.65 -1.93 59.24
CA ALA A 161 36.00 -1.43 57.91
C ALA A 161 35.85 -2.52 56.83
N LEU A 162 36.33 -3.73 57.11
CA LEU A 162 36.19 -4.89 56.23
C LEU A 162 34.72 -5.22 55.95
N ASP A 163 33.87 -5.20 56.98
CA ASP A 163 32.45 -5.47 56.81
C ASP A 163 31.71 -4.36 56.03
N ALA A 164 32.11 -3.10 56.20
CA ALA A 164 31.62 -2.00 55.36
C ALA A 164 32.00 -2.20 53.89
N GLN A 165 33.25 -2.60 53.60
CA GLN A 165 33.69 -2.88 52.24
C GLN A 165 32.98 -4.08 51.61
N LYS A 166 32.73 -5.16 52.37
CA LYS A 166 31.94 -6.31 51.88
C LYS A 166 30.53 -5.90 51.47
N ARG A 167 29.88 -5.03 52.25
CA ARG A 167 28.54 -4.51 51.92
C ARG A 167 28.55 -3.70 50.62
N LEU A 168 29.57 -2.86 50.43
CA LEU A 168 29.75 -2.10 49.18
C LEU A 168 29.99 -3.03 47.98
N ALA A 169 30.87 -4.02 48.11
CA ALA A 169 31.13 -5.00 47.05
C ALA A 169 29.87 -5.80 46.70
N HIS A 170 29.11 -6.25 47.70
CA HIS A 170 27.84 -6.93 47.48
C HIS A 170 26.82 -6.05 46.73
N GLY A 171 26.71 -4.77 47.10
CA GLY A 171 25.87 -3.81 46.37
C GLY A 171 26.27 -3.63 44.90
N LEU A 172 27.58 -3.63 44.60
CA LEU A 172 28.07 -3.59 43.21
C LEU A 172 27.77 -4.87 42.44
N GLN A 173 27.87 -6.04 43.08
CA GLN A 173 27.51 -7.33 42.48
C GLN A 173 26.03 -7.39 42.11
N MET A 174 25.15 -6.89 42.98
CA MET A 174 23.71 -6.83 42.70
C MET A 174 23.41 -5.94 41.49
N ARG A 175 24.01 -4.75 41.41
CA ARG A 175 23.86 -3.86 40.25
C ARG A 175 24.39 -4.48 38.96
N LEU A 176 25.50 -5.22 39.04
CA LEU A 176 26.03 -5.95 37.88
C LEU A 176 25.07 -7.06 37.42
N ALA A 177 24.50 -7.81 38.36
CA ALA A 177 23.53 -8.86 38.06
C ALA A 177 22.24 -8.30 37.43
N GLU A 178 21.74 -7.18 37.96
CA GLU A 178 20.60 -6.44 37.40
C GLU A 178 20.88 -5.96 35.97
N ALA A 179 22.07 -5.39 35.72
CA ALA A 179 22.47 -4.93 34.40
C ALA A 179 22.55 -6.08 33.39
N LEU A 180 23.04 -7.26 33.81
CA LEU A 180 23.08 -8.46 32.96
C LEU A 180 21.68 -8.97 32.64
N ALA A 181 20.81 -9.08 33.64
CA ALA A 181 19.42 -9.50 33.45
C ALA A 181 18.63 -8.54 32.55
N ALA A 182 18.85 -7.23 32.69
CA ALA A 182 18.27 -6.22 31.79
C ALA A 182 18.75 -6.41 30.34
N GLY A 183 20.03 -6.77 30.15
CA GLY A 183 20.58 -7.10 28.83
C GLY A 183 19.93 -8.31 28.18
N GLU A 184 19.64 -9.37 28.95
CA GLU A 184 18.94 -10.56 28.44
C GLU A 184 17.50 -10.25 28.01
N ARG A 185 16.76 -9.49 28.83
CA ARG A 185 15.41 -9.04 28.48
C ARG A 185 15.41 -8.18 27.21
N LEU A 186 16.42 -7.33 27.05
CA LEU A 186 16.56 -6.49 25.86
C LEU A 186 16.80 -7.34 24.60
N ARG A 187 17.66 -8.36 24.66
CA ARG A 187 17.89 -9.28 23.54
C ARG A 187 16.64 -10.07 23.17
N ALA A 188 15.86 -10.50 24.17
CA ALA A 188 14.58 -11.17 23.92
C ALA A 188 13.59 -10.24 23.22
N ALA A 189 13.45 -9.00 23.70
CA ALA A 189 12.59 -7.99 23.07
C ALA A 189 13.05 -7.63 21.64
N GLU A 190 14.36 -7.56 21.38
CA GLU A 190 14.90 -7.36 20.03
C GLU A 190 14.59 -8.53 19.09
N ALA A 191 14.60 -9.77 19.59
CA ALA A 191 14.24 -10.95 18.81
C ALA A 191 12.74 -10.95 18.46
N GLU A 192 11.88 -10.62 19.41
CA GLU A 192 10.44 -10.46 19.18
C GLU A 192 10.15 -9.34 18.17
N ALA A 193 10.81 -8.18 18.32
CA ALA A 193 10.65 -7.06 17.38
C ALA A 193 11.07 -7.44 15.95
N LYS A 194 12.13 -8.24 15.79
CA LYS A 194 12.53 -8.77 14.47
C LYS A 194 11.48 -9.71 13.89
N GLN A 195 10.90 -10.59 14.69
CA GLN A 195 9.82 -11.49 14.24
C GLN A 195 8.57 -10.70 13.82
N GLN A 196 8.20 -9.67 14.59
CA GLN A 196 7.06 -8.81 14.26
C GLN A 196 7.29 -8.02 12.97
N ARG A 197 8.51 -7.52 12.73
CA ARG A 197 8.85 -6.84 11.46
C ARG A 197 8.73 -7.78 10.27
N ALA A 198 9.26 -9.00 10.36
CA ALA A 198 9.13 -9.99 9.30
C ALA A 198 7.66 -10.35 9.02
N ALA A 199 6.86 -10.54 10.06
CA ALA A 199 5.42 -10.81 9.91
C ALA A 199 4.67 -9.63 9.28
N ALA A 200 5.05 -8.39 9.61
CA ALA A 200 4.46 -7.20 9.01
C ALA A 200 4.83 -7.04 7.53
N GLU A 201 6.08 -7.32 7.16
CA GLU A 201 6.52 -7.35 5.76
C GLU A 201 5.76 -8.40 4.95
N GLU A 202 5.60 -9.62 5.50
CA GLU A 202 4.83 -10.68 4.86
C GLU A 202 3.35 -10.29 4.68
N ALA A 203 2.74 -9.65 5.68
CA ALA A 203 1.37 -9.16 5.59
C ALA A 203 1.22 -8.04 4.54
N ALA A 204 2.21 -7.16 4.42
CA ALA A 204 2.22 -6.10 3.40
C ALA A 204 2.31 -6.70 1.98
N SER A 205 3.19 -7.66 1.74
CA SER A 205 3.28 -8.34 0.44
C SER A 205 1.97 -9.05 0.06
N ARG A 206 1.33 -9.75 1.02
CA ARG A 206 0.01 -10.38 0.77
C ARG A 206 -1.08 -9.35 0.47
N LEU A 207 -1.03 -8.18 1.09
CA LEU A 207 -1.97 -7.09 0.81
C LEU A 207 -1.80 -6.58 -0.63
N GLU A 208 -0.56 -6.40 -1.10
CA GLU A 208 -0.26 -5.97 -2.46
C GLU A 208 -0.77 -6.98 -3.49
N GLU A 209 -0.54 -8.28 -3.27
CA GLU A 209 -1.05 -9.35 -4.12
C GLU A 209 -2.59 -9.33 -4.19
N LEU A 210 -3.27 -9.15 -3.06
CA LEU A 210 -4.72 -9.04 -3.01
C LEU A 210 -5.24 -7.81 -3.75
N GLN A 211 -4.57 -6.67 -3.62
CA GLN A 211 -4.95 -5.44 -4.34
C GLN A 211 -4.79 -5.61 -5.86
N LEU A 212 -3.71 -6.27 -6.31
CA LEU A 212 -3.51 -6.58 -7.72
C LEU A 212 -4.59 -7.54 -8.24
N ALA A 213 -4.89 -8.60 -7.50
CA ALA A 213 -5.96 -9.53 -7.85
C ALA A 213 -7.33 -8.83 -7.91
N THR A 214 -7.61 -7.91 -6.99
CA THR A 214 -8.86 -7.14 -6.95
C THR A 214 -8.97 -6.22 -8.16
N ARG A 215 -7.89 -5.52 -8.55
CA ARG A 215 -7.86 -4.69 -9.75
C ARG A 215 -8.10 -5.50 -11.02
N ALA A 216 -7.43 -6.64 -11.15
CA ALA A 216 -7.62 -7.55 -12.29
C ALA A 216 -9.05 -8.10 -12.35
N ALA A 217 -9.68 -8.40 -11.21
CA ALA A 217 -11.08 -8.82 -11.15
C ALA A 217 -12.02 -7.70 -11.62
N ALA A 218 -11.81 -6.46 -11.16
CA ALA A 218 -12.61 -5.31 -11.59
C ALA A 218 -12.46 -5.01 -13.10
N GLU A 219 -11.26 -5.18 -13.67
CA GLU A 219 -11.05 -5.05 -15.11
C GLU A 219 -11.80 -6.12 -15.92
N ARG A 220 -11.81 -7.37 -15.44
CA ARG A 220 -12.59 -8.45 -16.07
C ARG A 220 -14.09 -8.20 -16.00
N GLU A 221 -14.58 -7.68 -14.88
CA GLU A 221 -15.99 -7.31 -14.71
C GLU A 221 -16.39 -6.21 -15.71
N ARG A 222 -15.60 -5.14 -15.80
CA ARG A 222 -15.82 -4.07 -16.80
C ARG A 222 -15.80 -4.59 -18.24
N ALA A 223 -14.88 -5.50 -18.56
CA ALA A 223 -14.82 -6.10 -19.88
C ALA A 223 -16.07 -6.97 -20.17
N ALA A 224 -16.55 -7.73 -19.18
CA ALA A 224 -17.77 -8.52 -19.30
C ALA A 224 -19.01 -7.62 -19.47
N ASP A 225 -19.09 -6.52 -18.73
CA ASP A 225 -20.16 -5.53 -18.87
C ASP A 225 -20.18 -4.90 -20.26
N GLN A 226 -19.01 -4.54 -20.80
CA GLN A 226 -18.90 -4.01 -22.16
C GLN A 226 -19.39 -5.02 -23.20
N VAL A 227 -18.95 -6.27 -23.11
CA VAL A 227 -19.42 -7.34 -24.00
C VAL A 227 -20.94 -7.53 -23.89
N SER A 228 -21.49 -7.45 -22.68
CA SER A 228 -22.95 -7.52 -22.47
C SER A 228 -23.68 -6.37 -23.15
N MET A 229 -23.17 -5.14 -23.05
CA MET A 229 -23.73 -3.97 -23.74
C MET A 229 -23.67 -4.13 -25.26
N ASP A 230 -22.54 -4.57 -25.80
CA ASP A 230 -22.36 -4.79 -27.24
C ASP A 230 -23.33 -5.86 -27.76
N LEU A 231 -23.50 -6.96 -27.04
CA LEU A 231 -24.47 -8.01 -27.38
C LEU A 231 -25.91 -7.49 -27.36
N ARG A 232 -26.27 -6.64 -26.38
CA ARG A 232 -27.61 -6.01 -26.35
C ARG A 232 -27.82 -5.09 -27.55
N ALA A 233 -26.82 -4.28 -27.90
CA ALA A 233 -26.88 -3.39 -29.06
C ALA A 233 -27.02 -4.19 -30.36
N GLN A 234 -26.24 -5.26 -30.54
CA GLN A 234 -26.35 -6.17 -31.67
C GLN A 234 -27.73 -6.84 -31.73
N ASN A 235 -28.27 -7.31 -30.61
CA ASN A 235 -29.60 -7.91 -30.57
C ASN A 235 -30.69 -6.91 -30.94
N GLN A 236 -30.59 -5.67 -30.49
CA GLN A 236 -31.52 -4.60 -30.85
C GLN A 236 -31.43 -4.23 -32.33
N ALA A 237 -30.21 -4.18 -32.89
CA ALA A 237 -30.00 -3.98 -34.32
C ALA A 237 -30.63 -5.10 -35.15
N LEU A 238 -30.43 -6.37 -34.76
CA LEU A 238 -31.03 -7.54 -35.40
C LEU A 238 -32.56 -7.51 -35.35
N ARG A 239 -33.16 -7.16 -34.20
CA ARG A 239 -34.62 -7.00 -34.09
C ARG A 239 -35.13 -5.94 -35.04
N THR A 240 -34.47 -4.79 -35.08
CA THR A 240 -34.86 -3.70 -35.98
C THR A 240 -34.75 -4.11 -37.45
N ALA A 241 -33.71 -4.85 -37.82
CA ALA A 241 -33.56 -5.40 -39.16
C ALA A 241 -34.66 -6.41 -39.49
N MET A 242 -35.00 -7.30 -38.55
CA MET A 242 -36.08 -8.27 -38.69
C MET A 242 -37.44 -7.58 -38.88
N ASP A 243 -37.74 -6.55 -38.07
CA ASP A 243 -38.99 -5.78 -38.19
C ASP A 243 -39.10 -5.10 -39.56
N ARG A 244 -37.99 -4.56 -40.09
CA ARG A 244 -37.93 -3.99 -41.44
C ARG A 244 -38.19 -5.04 -42.53
N LEU A 245 -37.58 -6.22 -42.41
CA LEU A 245 -37.79 -7.31 -43.36
C LEU A 245 -39.24 -7.81 -43.33
N LEU A 246 -39.85 -7.92 -42.15
CA LEU A 246 -41.26 -8.28 -42.02
C LEU A 246 -42.18 -7.22 -42.63
N ALA A 247 -41.89 -5.93 -42.43
CA ALA A 247 -42.65 -4.83 -43.04
C ALA A 247 -42.52 -4.84 -44.57
N ALA A 248 -41.30 -5.03 -45.11
CA ALA A 248 -41.07 -5.13 -46.55
C ALA A 248 -41.80 -6.34 -47.17
N ASN A 249 -41.77 -7.50 -46.50
CA ASN A 249 -42.52 -8.68 -46.93
C ASN A 249 -44.03 -8.46 -46.93
N ALA A 250 -44.56 -7.75 -45.94
CA ALA A 250 -45.98 -7.39 -45.92
C ALA A 250 -46.35 -6.48 -47.10
N GLU A 251 -45.54 -5.46 -47.39
CA GLU A 251 -45.73 -4.57 -48.54
C GLU A 251 -45.68 -5.32 -49.87
N LEU A 252 -44.72 -6.25 -50.03
CA LEU A 252 -44.62 -7.10 -51.21
C LEU A 252 -45.85 -7.99 -51.38
N THR A 253 -46.34 -8.58 -50.28
CA THR A 253 -47.55 -9.40 -50.29
C THR A 253 -48.76 -8.58 -50.75
N ASP A 254 -48.91 -7.35 -50.26
CA ASP A 254 -49.98 -6.44 -50.68
C ASP A 254 -49.87 -6.05 -52.16
N LYS A 255 -48.65 -5.76 -52.66
CA LYS A 255 -48.40 -5.48 -54.09
C LYS A 255 -48.76 -6.66 -54.99
N VAL A 256 -48.35 -7.87 -54.60
CA VAL A 256 -48.69 -9.12 -55.32
C VAL A 256 -50.19 -9.32 -55.36
N ASN A 257 -50.88 -9.18 -54.22
CA ASN A 257 -52.34 -9.32 -54.15
C ASN A 257 -53.05 -8.25 -55.00
N ALA A 258 -52.59 -7.00 -54.99
CA ALA A 258 -53.14 -5.94 -55.81
C ALA A 258 -52.90 -6.16 -57.31
N ALA A 259 -51.75 -6.70 -57.71
CA ALA A 259 -51.47 -7.10 -59.09
C ALA A 259 -52.38 -8.26 -59.52
N ALA A 260 -52.54 -9.28 -58.67
CA ALA A 260 -53.45 -10.40 -58.93
C ALA A 260 -54.91 -9.94 -59.09
N ALA A 261 -55.38 -9.03 -58.23
CA ALA A 261 -56.73 -8.45 -58.32
C ALA A 261 -56.92 -7.63 -59.61
N ARG A 262 -55.92 -6.82 -60.01
CA ARG A 262 -55.93 -6.09 -61.29
C ARG A 262 -55.98 -7.04 -62.48
N ALA A 263 -55.18 -8.10 -62.47
CA ALA A 263 -55.19 -9.12 -63.52
C ALA A 263 -56.53 -9.87 -63.61
N ALA A 264 -57.23 -10.07 -62.49
CA ALA A 264 -58.57 -10.66 -62.45
C ALA A 264 -59.68 -9.73 -62.95
N ALA A 265 -59.51 -8.40 -62.79
CA ALA A 265 -60.46 -7.38 -63.23
C ALA A 265 -60.28 -6.95 -64.71
N ALA A 266 -59.17 -7.33 -65.35
CA ALA A 266 -58.92 -7.03 -66.75
C ALA A 266 -59.87 -7.83 -67.67
N PRO A 267 -60.55 -7.19 -68.63
CA PRO A 267 -61.47 -7.87 -69.55
C PRO A 267 -60.70 -8.84 -70.47
N PRO A 268 -61.31 -9.97 -70.87
CA PRO A 268 -60.66 -10.97 -71.72
C PRO A 268 -60.57 -10.51 -73.19
N SER A 269 -59.81 -9.45 -73.48
CA SER A 269 -59.35 -9.08 -74.83
C SER A 269 -58.61 -7.72 -74.83
N ALA A 270 -57.27 -7.70 -74.87
CA ALA A 270 -56.44 -6.55 -75.31
C ALA A 270 -55.00 -7.00 -75.63
N PRO A 271 -54.25 -6.25 -76.48
CA PRO A 271 -53.41 -6.81 -77.55
C PRO A 271 -52.03 -7.31 -77.08
N THR A 272 -51.56 -8.36 -77.73
CA THR A 272 -50.19 -8.87 -77.64
C THR A 272 -49.21 -7.86 -78.26
N ARG A 273 -48.21 -7.41 -77.49
CA ARG A 273 -47.06 -6.68 -78.04
C ARG A 273 -45.99 -7.69 -78.48
N VAL A 274 -45.44 -7.47 -79.67
CA VAL A 274 -44.37 -8.31 -80.24
C VAL A 274 -43.02 -7.72 -79.83
N LEU A 275 -42.22 -8.49 -79.10
CA LEU A 275 -40.85 -8.12 -78.76
C LEU A 275 -39.88 -8.47 -79.90
N PRO A 276 -38.68 -7.83 -79.97
CA PRO A 276 -37.66 -8.16 -80.96
C PRO A 276 -37.26 -9.63 -80.83
N GLY A 277 -37.51 -10.42 -81.89
CA GLY A 277 -37.33 -11.89 -81.88
C GLY A 277 -38.60 -12.70 -82.08
N GLY A 278 -39.78 -12.07 -82.20
CA GLY A 278 -41.03 -12.75 -82.56
C GLY A 278 -41.78 -13.39 -81.38
N LEU A 279 -41.38 -13.08 -80.15
CA LEU A 279 -42.10 -13.49 -78.95
C LEU A 279 -43.33 -12.59 -78.75
N HIS A 280 -44.49 -13.22 -78.71
CA HIS A 280 -45.76 -12.57 -78.37
C HIS A 280 -45.92 -12.58 -76.86
N VAL A 281 -45.82 -11.41 -76.25
CA VAL A 281 -45.96 -11.27 -74.80
C VAL A 281 -47.22 -10.44 -74.53
N THR A 282 -48.11 -11.01 -73.73
CA THR A 282 -49.29 -10.30 -73.25
C THR A 282 -48.87 -9.23 -72.23
N GLU A 283 -49.64 -8.15 -72.08
CA GLU A 283 -49.38 -7.15 -71.02
C GLU A 283 -49.25 -7.82 -69.64
N ARG A 284 -50.02 -8.89 -69.42
CA ARG A 284 -49.96 -9.72 -68.23
C ARG A 284 -48.61 -10.38 -68.01
N GLU A 285 -47.96 -10.88 -69.05
CA GLU A 285 -46.63 -11.50 -68.94
C GLU A 285 -45.53 -10.44 -68.75
N LEU A 286 -45.69 -9.24 -69.30
CA LEU A 286 -44.78 -8.11 -69.04
C LEU A 286 -44.88 -7.62 -67.58
N GLU A 287 -46.09 -7.51 -67.04
CA GLU A 287 -46.29 -7.16 -65.63
C GLU A 287 -45.71 -8.22 -64.69
N LEU A 288 -45.87 -9.51 -65.01
CA LEU A 288 -45.27 -10.60 -64.23
C LEU A 288 -43.73 -10.62 -64.31
N LEU A 289 -43.15 -10.32 -65.48
CA LEU A 289 -41.70 -10.19 -65.65
C LEU A 289 -41.14 -8.99 -64.87
N ALA A 290 -41.82 -7.84 -64.91
CA ALA A 290 -41.42 -6.67 -64.14
C ALA A 290 -41.50 -6.93 -62.62
N LEU A 291 -42.53 -7.66 -62.17
CA LEU A 291 -42.66 -8.06 -60.77
C LEU A 291 -41.55 -9.04 -60.37
N ALA A 292 -41.16 -9.97 -61.25
CA ALA A 292 -40.06 -10.91 -61.01
C ALA A 292 -38.71 -10.20 -60.91
N GLU A 293 -38.43 -9.21 -61.77
CA GLU A 293 -37.22 -8.37 -61.69
C GLU A 293 -37.20 -7.53 -60.40
N GLU A 294 -38.35 -7.02 -59.95
CA GLU A 294 -38.44 -6.25 -58.70
C GLU A 294 -38.23 -7.14 -57.47
N VAL A 295 -38.71 -8.39 -57.50
CA VAL A 295 -38.44 -9.41 -56.47
C VAL A 295 -36.96 -9.82 -56.47
N GLU A 296 -36.32 -10.02 -57.62
CA GLU A 296 -34.88 -10.27 -57.70
C GLU A 296 -34.05 -9.10 -57.17
N ARG A 297 -34.45 -7.87 -57.50
CA ARG A 297 -33.75 -6.66 -57.03
C ARG A 297 -33.87 -6.47 -55.51
N LEU A 298 -35.00 -6.86 -54.93
CA LEU A 298 -35.22 -6.80 -53.48
C LEU A 298 -34.62 -8.00 -52.74
N GLY A 299 -34.51 -9.17 -53.37
CA GLY A 299 -33.88 -10.37 -52.82
C GLY A 299 -32.36 -10.45 -53.01
N GLY A 300 -31.79 -9.69 -53.95
CA GLY A 300 -30.34 -9.62 -54.21
C GLY A 300 -29.61 -8.49 -53.46
N ALA A 301 -30.28 -7.80 -52.54
CA ALA A 301 -29.69 -6.79 -51.67
C ALA A 301 -29.26 -7.41 -50.33
N ASP A 302 -28.27 -8.32 -50.38
CA ASP A 302 -27.44 -8.72 -49.24
C ASP A 302 -26.19 -7.83 -49.15
#